data_AF-A0A353BSN8-F1
#
_entry.id   AF-A0A353BSN8-F1
#
_cell.length_a   1.000
_cell.length_b   1.000
_cell.length_c   1.000
_cell.angle_alpha   90.00
_cell.angle_beta   90.00
_cell.angle_gamma   90.00
#
_symmetry.space_group_name_H-M   'P 1'
#
loop_
_entity.id
_entity.type
_entity.pdbx_description
1 polymer ?
#
loop_
_entity_poly.entity_id
_entity_poly.type
_entity_poly.pdbx_seq_one_letter_code
_entity_poly.pdbx_strand_id
1 'polypeptide(L)'
;MIAMIIAILVSLSISNPLHDMREVMKNAEVGNLAAKVAIKTQDELAEVGNSFNRMIEKIGNLIIETQKAINEMLERSTILEDSSDQSAKTAESIAVAMDQITKGTMGQTRETEKSSQQLSDLSTQIENVVTEASDVERITDNAKNLSSRSKGAVEQLIQRTDDTDKITTNIIKDINELQKSADEIRHVTEVITNISEQTNLLALNASIEAARAGEMGRGFAVVAEEVNTLAVQSREAAKTINNIVKVIETKTANSTQTAEAAYLILVDQRAAVHLTQEAFDQIISSMDTVAEKIIKVNEMINSINGVKDLTVESMGNISSISQETAASAEEVLAASEEQTASAEQLKEMAVSLRRMAEQLVTDVTKFRIIAE
;
A
#
# COMPACT_ATOMS: atom_id res chain seq x y z
N MET A 1 -106.23 80.28 -35.16
CA MET A 1 -106.39 79.19 -34.17
C MET A 1 -105.81 77.86 -34.65
N ILE A 2 -106.18 77.35 -35.83
CA ILE A 2 -105.68 76.05 -36.36
C ILE A 2 -104.14 76.00 -36.49
N ALA A 3 -103.52 77.06 -37.02
CA ALA A 3 -102.05 77.15 -37.11
C ALA A 3 -101.36 77.11 -35.72
N MET A 4 -102.02 77.62 -34.69
CA MET A 4 -101.52 77.61 -33.31
C MET A 4 -101.59 76.21 -32.71
N ILE A 5 -102.67 75.47 -32.97
CA ILE A 5 -102.84 74.08 -32.53
C ILE A 5 -101.84 73.15 -33.24
N ILE A 6 -101.65 73.32 -34.55
CA ILE A 6 -100.65 72.54 -35.32
C ILE A 6 -99.22 72.87 -34.84
N ALA A 7 -98.90 74.15 -34.61
CA ALA A 7 -97.60 74.53 -34.07
C ALA A 7 -97.34 73.94 -32.67
N ILE A 8 -98.37 73.88 -31.81
CA ILE A 8 -98.27 73.23 -30.49
C ILE A 8 -98.10 71.71 -30.65
N LEU A 9 -98.83 71.05 -31.54
CA LEU A 9 -98.70 69.61 -31.78
C LEU A 9 -97.32 69.23 -32.34
N VAL A 10 -96.79 70.00 -33.29
CA VAL A 10 -95.43 69.80 -33.85
C VAL A 10 -94.35 70.14 -32.81
N SER A 11 -94.56 71.20 -32.03
CA SER A 11 -93.65 71.55 -30.93
C SER A 11 -93.62 70.45 -29.87
N LEU A 12 -94.76 69.89 -29.49
CA LEU A 12 -94.84 68.78 -28.53
C LEU A 12 -94.31 67.47 -29.11
N SER A 13 -94.49 67.21 -30.42
CA SER A 13 -93.98 66.00 -31.07
C SER A 13 -92.45 65.98 -31.20
N ILE A 14 -91.79 67.14 -31.18
CA ILE A 14 -90.33 67.28 -31.23
C ILE A 14 -89.74 67.51 -29.84
N SER A 15 -90.33 68.41 -29.04
CA SER A 15 -89.79 68.83 -27.75
C SER A 15 -89.85 67.72 -26.69
N ASN A 16 -90.87 66.86 -26.70
CA ASN A 16 -90.98 65.78 -25.71
C ASN A 16 -89.93 64.67 -25.97
N PRO A 17 -89.78 64.10 -27.19
CA PRO A 17 -88.71 63.12 -27.45
C PRO A 17 -87.30 63.66 -27.24
N LEU A 18 -87.05 64.94 -27.55
CA LEU A 18 -85.75 65.57 -27.26
C LEU A 18 -85.52 65.78 -25.76
N HIS A 19 -86.56 66.04 -24.98
CA HIS A 19 -86.47 66.10 -23.52
C HIS A 19 -86.12 64.73 -22.94
N ASP A 20 -86.83 63.68 -23.37
CA ASP A 20 -86.59 62.30 -22.94
C ASP A 20 -85.17 61.84 -23.31
N MET A 21 -84.72 62.15 -24.53
CA MET A 21 -83.35 61.86 -24.97
C MET A 21 -82.32 62.61 -24.14
N ARG A 22 -82.54 63.91 -23.88
CA ARG A 22 -81.66 64.71 -23.02
C ARG A 22 -81.57 64.14 -21.61
N GLU A 23 -82.67 63.68 -21.04
CA GLU A 23 -82.71 63.10 -19.69
C GLU A 23 -81.93 61.80 -19.61
N VAL A 24 -82.12 60.90 -20.58
CA VAL A 24 -81.35 59.64 -20.66
C VAL A 24 -79.86 59.91 -20.96
N MET A 25 -79.54 60.88 -21.82
CA MET A 25 -78.15 61.30 -22.05
C MET A 25 -77.49 61.83 -20.78
N LYS A 26 -78.21 62.61 -19.98
CA LYS A 26 -77.73 63.09 -18.67
C LYS A 26 -77.52 61.94 -17.68
N ASN A 27 -78.34 60.90 -17.75
CA ASN A 27 -78.14 59.67 -16.98
C ASN A 27 -76.90 58.89 -17.47
N ALA A 28 -76.68 58.81 -18.78
CA ALA A 28 -75.48 58.19 -19.35
C ALA A 28 -74.19 58.97 -19.03
N GLU A 29 -74.26 60.31 -18.95
CA GLU A 29 -73.14 61.19 -18.55
C GLU A 29 -72.62 60.88 -17.14
N VAL A 30 -73.51 60.52 -16.21
CA VAL A 30 -73.14 60.08 -14.85
C VAL A 30 -72.87 58.57 -14.75
N GLY A 31 -72.72 57.89 -15.89
CA GLY A 31 -72.33 56.48 -15.97
C GLY A 31 -73.48 55.48 -15.98
N ASN A 32 -74.75 55.91 -16.01
CA ASN A 32 -75.89 54.99 -16.11
C ASN A 32 -76.13 54.57 -17.57
N LEU A 33 -75.44 53.52 -17.99
CA LEU A 33 -75.55 52.89 -19.31
C LEU A 33 -76.74 51.91 -19.40
N ALA A 34 -77.54 51.76 -18.34
CA ALA A 34 -78.72 50.91 -18.36
C ALA A 34 -79.99 51.59 -18.91
N ALA A 35 -79.96 52.92 -19.07
CA ALA A 35 -81.11 53.68 -19.52
C ALA A 35 -81.24 53.65 -21.06
N LYS A 36 -82.46 53.36 -21.56
CA LYS A 36 -82.80 53.38 -22.99
C LYS A 36 -83.79 54.49 -23.28
N VAL A 37 -83.63 55.19 -24.40
CA VAL A 37 -84.61 56.17 -24.88
C VAL A 37 -85.68 55.44 -25.69
N ALA A 38 -86.95 55.65 -25.35
CA ALA A 38 -88.09 55.10 -26.07
C ALA A 38 -88.82 56.21 -26.85
N ILE A 39 -88.34 56.49 -28.07
CA ILE A 39 -88.97 57.47 -28.97
C ILE A 39 -90.02 56.75 -29.83
N LYS A 40 -91.29 57.20 -29.74
CA LYS A 40 -92.45 56.56 -30.42
C LYS A 40 -92.78 57.19 -31.80
N THR A 41 -91.99 58.15 -32.26
CA THR A 41 -92.16 58.77 -33.58
C THR A 41 -91.64 57.84 -34.70
N GLN A 42 -91.98 58.13 -35.96
CA GLN A 42 -91.46 57.41 -37.15
C GLN A 42 -90.57 58.31 -38.02
N ASP A 43 -89.88 59.27 -37.38
CA ASP A 43 -89.05 60.29 -38.01
C ASP A 43 -87.57 60.15 -37.59
N GLU A 44 -86.73 61.11 -37.98
CA GLU A 44 -85.30 61.15 -37.69
C GLU A 44 -85.00 61.10 -36.18
N LEU A 45 -85.92 61.53 -35.32
CA LEU A 45 -85.74 61.46 -33.87
C LEU A 45 -85.73 60.01 -33.39
N ALA A 46 -86.55 59.13 -33.99
CA ALA A 46 -86.53 57.70 -33.68
C ALA A 46 -85.22 57.03 -34.12
N GLU A 47 -84.64 57.45 -35.26
CA GLU A 47 -83.35 56.96 -35.72
C GLU A 47 -82.20 57.37 -34.79
N VAL A 48 -82.20 58.62 -34.32
CA VAL A 48 -81.23 59.13 -33.35
C VAL A 48 -81.35 58.39 -32.02
N GLY A 49 -82.57 58.19 -31.49
CA GLY A 49 -82.80 57.43 -30.25
C GLY A 49 -82.31 55.98 -30.36
N ASN A 50 -82.59 55.31 -31.48
CA ASN A 50 -82.10 53.95 -31.73
C ASN A 50 -80.57 53.89 -31.87
N SER A 51 -79.96 54.87 -32.53
CA SER A 51 -78.49 54.96 -32.66
C SER A 51 -77.81 55.22 -31.32
N PHE A 52 -78.40 56.08 -30.48
CA PHE A 52 -77.95 56.32 -29.11
C PHE A 52 -78.04 55.04 -28.26
N ASN A 53 -79.16 54.31 -28.33
CA ASN A 53 -79.33 53.04 -27.61
C ASN A 53 -78.25 52.01 -28.02
N ARG A 54 -77.96 51.86 -29.33
CA ARG A 54 -76.88 50.98 -29.82
C ARG A 54 -75.49 51.43 -29.36
N MET A 55 -75.25 52.73 -29.27
CA MET A 55 -73.98 53.27 -28.77
C MET A 55 -73.78 52.91 -27.29
N ILE A 56 -74.80 53.16 -26.46
CA ILE A 56 -74.77 52.84 -25.02
C ILE A 56 -74.60 51.34 -24.79
N GLU A 57 -75.27 50.50 -25.58
CA GLU A 57 -75.10 49.04 -25.55
C GLU A 57 -73.66 48.62 -25.89
N LYS A 58 -73.07 49.16 -26.95
CA LYS A 58 -71.66 48.88 -27.30
C LYS A 58 -70.67 49.36 -26.24
N ILE A 59 -70.92 50.52 -25.62
CA ILE A 59 -70.09 51.02 -24.50
C ILE A 59 -70.26 50.09 -23.29
N GLY A 60 -71.49 49.65 -22.98
CA GLY A 60 -71.75 48.68 -21.92
C GLY A 60 -70.99 47.37 -22.12
N ASN A 61 -70.99 46.81 -23.33
CA ASN A 61 -70.22 45.61 -23.65
C ASN A 61 -68.71 45.83 -23.53
N LEU A 62 -68.20 46.98 -23.96
CA LEU A 62 -66.79 47.34 -23.79
C LEU A 62 -66.42 47.42 -22.30
N ILE A 63 -67.30 47.97 -21.47
CA ILE A 63 -67.13 48.01 -20.01
C ILE A 63 -67.08 46.58 -19.42
N ILE A 64 -67.95 45.66 -19.87
CA ILE A 64 -67.94 44.25 -19.43
C ILE A 64 -66.62 43.56 -19.80
N GLU A 65 -66.20 43.66 -21.06
CA GLU A 65 -64.93 43.08 -21.51
C GLU A 65 -63.72 43.70 -20.77
N THR A 66 -63.79 45.01 -20.48
CA THR A 66 -62.76 45.68 -19.68
C THR A 66 -62.73 45.15 -18.25
N GLN A 67 -63.88 44.93 -17.60
CA GLN A 67 -63.93 44.31 -16.25
C GLN A 67 -63.32 42.91 -16.25
N LYS A 68 -63.63 42.10 -17.28
CA LYS A 68 -63.04 40.76 -17.43
C LYS A 68 -61.52 40.82 -17.57
N ALA A 69 -61.00 41.69 -18.44
CA ALA A 69 -59.56 41.87 -18.62
C ALA A 69 -58.85 42.34 -17.34
N ILE A 70 -59.48 43.21 -16.55
CA ILE A 70 -58.96 43.67 -15.26
C ILE A 70 -58.91 42.53 -14.23
N ASN A 71 -59.96 41.71 -14.14
CA ASN A 71 -59.99 40.56 -13.24
C ASN A 71 -58.90 39.53 -13.60
N GLU A 72 -58.71 39.24 -14.89
CA GLU A 72 -57.61 38.38 -15.35
C GLU A 72 -56.24 39.00 -15.02
N MET A 73 -56.10 40.33 -15.10
CA MET A 73 -54.87 41.03 -14.71
C MET A 73 -54.59 40.92 -13.21
N LEU A 74 -55.60 41.05 -12.34
CA LEU A 74 -55.47 40.87 -10.89
C LEU A 74 -55.02 39.46 -10.52
N GLU A 75 -55.65 38.45 -11.12
CA GLU A 75 -55.30 37.04 -10.91
C GLU A 75 -53.85 36.76 -11.35
N ARG A 76 -53.49 37.16 -12.58
CA ARG A 76 -52.14 36.97 -13.12
C ARG A 76 -51.08 37.72 -12.32
N SER A 77 -51.38 38.90 -11.81
CA SER A 77 -50.45 39.67 -10.97
C SER A 77 -50.20 38.97 -9.63
N THR A 78 -51.23 38.38 -9.03
CA THR A 78 -51.07 37.59 -7.79
C THR A 78 -50.21 36.36 -8.03
N ILE A 79 -50.47 35.61 -9.11
CA ILE A 79 -49.66 34.44 -9.50
C ILE A 79 -48.20 34.85 -9.76
N LEU A 80 -47.97 35.99 -10.40
CA LEU A 80 -46.62 36.50 -10.67
C LEU A 80 -45.89 36.88 -9.37
N GLU A 81 -46.58 37.54 -8.43
CA GLU A 81 -46.03 37.88 -7.11
C GLU A 81 -45.58 36.61 -6.36
N ASP A 82 -46.43 35.59 -6.30
CA ASP A 82 -46.13 34.32 -5.64
C ASP A 82 -44.98 33.56 -6.35
N SER A 83 -44.99 33.53 -7.68
CA SER A 83 -43.93 32.89 -8.47
C SER A 83 -42.58 33.58 -8.30
N SER A 84 -42.57 34.91 -8.20
CA SER A 84 -41.36 35.69 -7.93
C SER A 84 -40.82 35.40 -6.52
N ASP A 85 -41.69 35.38 -5.50
CA ASP A 85 -41.28 35.05 -4.13
C ASP A 85 -40.68 33.64 -4.03
N GLN A 86 -41.29 32.68 -4.71
CA GLN A 86 -40.77 31.32 -4.78
C GLN A 86 -39.43 31.23 -5.54
N SER A 87 -39.27 32.00 -6.62
CA SER A 87 -38.00 32.06 -7.36
C SER A 87 -36.87 32.61 -6.50
N ALA A 88 -37.12 33.69 -5.73
CA ALA A 88 -36.14 34.27 -4.82
C ALA A 88 -35.70 33.27 -3.73
N LYS A 89 -36.65 32.60 -3.07
CA LYS A 89 -36.36 31.55 -2.08
C LYS A 89 -35.55 30.38 -2.64
N THR A 90 -35.82 30.01 -3.89
CA THR A 90 -35.09 28.93 -4.58
C THR A 90 -33.65 29.36 -4.85
N ALA A 91 -33.44 30.59 -5.32
CA ALA A 91 -32.11 31.15 -5.53
C ALA A 91 -31.30 31.25 -4.22
N GLU A 92 -31.92 31.68 -3.12
CA GLU A 92 -31.30 31.69 -1.79
C GLU A 92 -30.89 30.29 -1.33
N SER A 93 -31.75 29.28 -1.57
CA SER A 93 -31.44 27.89 -1.24
C SER A 93 -30.26 27.34 -2.07
N ILE A 94 -30.17 27.71 -3.36
CA ILE A 94 -29.04 27.37 -4.23
C ILE A 94 -27.76 28.01 -3.70
N ALA A 95 -27.81 29.28 -3.28
CA ALA A 95 -26.65 29.96 -2.73
C ALA A 95 -26.11 29.29 -1.45
N VAL A 96 -27.00 28.86 -0.55
CA VAL A 96 -26.61 28.09 0.64
C VAL A 96 -25.96 26.75 0.27
N ALA A 97 -26.50 26.04 -0.71
CA ALA A 97 -25.92 24.78 -1.19
C ALA A 97 -24.52 25.00 -1.81
N MET A 98 -24.34 26.09 -2.57
CA MET A 98 -23.05 26.43 -3.17
C MET A 98 -22.00 26.82 -2.12
N ASP A 99 -22.36 27.53 -1.04
CA ASP A 99 -21.45 27.79 0.09
C ASP A 99 -20.97 26.48 0.75
N GLN A 100 -21.87 25.49 0.89
CA GLN A 100 -21.49 24.17 1.40
C GLN A 100 -20.54 23.44 0.43
N ILE A 101 -20.79 23.51 -0.88
CA ILE A 101 -19.90 22.94 -1.91
C ILE A 101 -18.52 23.58 -1.82
N THR A 102 -18.43 24.92 -1.78
CA THR A 102 -17.15 25.64 -1.65
C THR A 102 -16.38 25.23 -0.38
N LYS A 103 -17.07 25.09 0.76
CA LYS A 103 -16.46 24.58 2.00
C LYS A 103 -15.96 23.15 1.87
N GLY A 104 -16.73 22.27 1.22
CA GLY A 104 -16.33 20.89 0.92
C GLY A 104 -15.09 20.84 0.03
N THR A 105 -15.07 21.62 -1.04
CA THR A 105 -13.95 21.75 -1.98
C THR A 105 -12.69 22.27 -1.29
N MET A 106 -12.78 23.28 -0.41
CA MET A 106 -11.63 23.72 0.39
C MET A 106 -11.09 22.62 1.32
N GLY A 107 -11.98 21.82 1.91
CA GLY A 107 -11.59 20.65 2.70
C GLY A 107 -10.85 19.62 1.85
N GLN A 108 -11.35 19.34 0.65
CA GLN A 108 -10.74 18.41 -0.30
C GLN A 108 -9.34 18.87 -0.74
N THR A 109 -9.14 20.16 -1.01
CA THR A 109 -7.82 20.71 -1.32
C THR A 109 -6.83 20.48 -0.18
N ARG A 110 -7.22 20.74 1.08
CA ARG A 110 -6.34 20.52 2.25
C ARG A 110 -5.97 19.05 2.43
N GLU A 111 -6.91 18.13 2.27
CA GLU A 111 -6.60 16.69 2.36
C GLU A 111 -5.73 16.21 1.19
N THR A 112 -5.88 16.82 0.01
CA THR A 112 -5.02 16.56 -1.17
C THR A 112 -3.58 17.04 -0.91
N GLU A 113 -3.39 18.24 -0.37
CA GLU A 113 -2.08 18.77 0.03
C GLU A 113 -1.40 17.87 1.08
N LYS A 114 -2.15 17.47 2.11
CA LYS A 114 -1.67 16.57 3.14
C LYS A 114 -1.26 15.20 2.57
N SER A 115 -2.07 14.65 1.66
CA SER A 115 -1.75 13.38 0.98
C SER A 115 -0.49 13.51 0.12
N SER A 116 -0.31 14.64 -0.57
CA SER A 116 0.90 14.94 -1.33
C SER A 116 2.15 14.97 -0.44
N GLN A 117 2.06 15.60 0.73
CA GLN A 117 3.16 15.59 1.71
C GLN A 117 3.48 14.17 2.19
N GLN A 118 2.46 13.36 2.50
CA GLN A 118 2.65 11.97 2.91
C GLN A 118 3.32 11.12 1.80
N LEU A 119 3.00 11.38 0.53
CA LEU A 119 3.66 10.73 -0.61
C LEU A 119 5.12 11.18 -0.77
N SER A 120 5.43 12.44 -0.45
CA SER A 120 6.81 12.93 -0.40
C SER A 120 7.61 12.19 0.68
N ASP A 121 7.05 12.08 1.89
CA ASP A 121 7.67 11.34 3.00
C ASP A 121 7.86 9.86 2.66
N LEU A 122 6.88 9.26 1.98
CA LEU A 122 6.98 7.89 1.47
C LEU A 122 8.12 7.74 0.46
N SER A 123 8.34 8.73 -0.42
CA SER A 123 9.46 8.72 -1.36
C SER A 123 10.80 8.67 -0.65
N THR A 124 10.99 9.48 0.40
CA THR A 124 12.21 9.44 1.22
C THR A 124 12.37 8.10 1.94
N GLN A 125 11.29 7.53 2.46
CA GLN A 125 11.35 6.19 3.07
C GLN A 125 11.75 5.10 2.07
N ILE A 126 11.25 5.18 0.84
CA ILE A 126 11.64 4.24 -0.23
C ILE A 126 13.14 4.34 -0.51
N GLU A 127 13.69 5.55 -0.66
CA GLU A 127 15.14 5.76 -0.88
C GLU A 127 15.99 5.17 0.25
N ASN A 128 15.54 5.31 1.50
CA ASN A 128 16.21 4.70 2.65
C ASN A 128 16.21 3.17 2.55
N VAL A 129 15.06 2.56 2.21
CA VAL A 129 14.97 1.10 2.07
C VAL A 129 15.86 0.59 0.92
N VAL A 130 15.96 1.32 -0.20
CA VAL A 130 16.88 0.98 -1.29
C VAL A 130 18.33 0.97 -0.80
N THR A 131 18.72 1.99 -0.02
CA THR A 131 20.07 2.10 0.53
C THR A 131 20.37 0.94 1.48
N GLU A 132 19.46 0.65 2.40
CA GLU A 132 19.61 -0.47 3.34
C GLU A 132 19.66 -1.83 2.63
N ALA A 133 18.85 -2.04 1.58
CA ALA A 133 18.87 -3.26 0.78
C ALA A 133 20.23 -3.46 0.08
N SER A 134 20.81 -2.39 -0.46
CA SER A 134 22.15 -2.39 -1.07
C SER A 134 23.24 -2.71 -0.04
N ASP A 135 23.14 -2.18 1.18
CA ASP A 135 24.08 -2.50 2.25
C ASP A 135 23.98 -3.96 2.70
N VAL A 136 22.77 -4.50 2.81
CA VAL A 136 22.56 -5.93 3.11
C VAL A 136 23.11 -6.81 2.00
N GLU A 137 22.93 -6.45 0.72
CA GLU A 137 23.53 -7.16 -0.42
C GLU A 137 25.06 -7.22 -0.28
N ARG A 138 25.69 -6.07 -0.04
CA ARG A 138 27.15 -5.97 0.14
C ARG A 138 27.64 -6.78 1.34
N ILE A 139 26.93 -6.77 2.46
CA ILE A 139 27.29 -7.56 3.66
C ILE A 139 27.16 -9.06 3.36
N THR A 140 26.08 -9.45 2.68
CA THR A 140 25.81 -10.84 2.29
C THR A 140 26.90 -11.38 1.36
N ASP A 141 27.31 -10.61 0.35
CA ASP A 141 28.38 -11.02 -0.57
C ASP A 141 29.74 -11.14 0.13
N ASN A 142 30.06 -10.22 1.03
CA ASN A 142 31.27 -10.31 1.86
C ASN A 142 31.25 -11.55 2.78
N ALA A 143 30.12 -11.83 3.42
CA ALA A 143 29.95 -13.01 4.28
C ALA A 143 30.07 -14.32 3.48
N LYS A 144 29.49 -14.36 2.26
CA LYS A 144 29.61 -15.50 1.35
C LYS A 144 31.05 -15.73 0.92
N ASN A 145 31.76 -14.66 0.52
CA ASN A 145 33.18 -14.74 0.15
C ASN A 145 34.07 -15.21 1.31
N LEU A 146 33.84 -14.69 2.52
CA LEU A 146 34.56 -15.13 3.72
C LEU A 146 34.29 -16.62 4.01
N SER A 147 33.03 -17.04 3.95
CA SER A 147 32.62 -18.43 4.17
C SER A 147 33.23 -19.38 3.14
N SER A 148 33.30 -18.98 1.87
CA SER A 148 33.95 -19.73 0.80
C SER A 148 35.46 -19.90 1.06
N ARG A 149 36.15 -18.82 1.47
CA ARG A 149 37.57 -18.89 1.85
C ARG A 149 37.79 -19.80 3.05
N SER A 150 36.93 -19.72 4.06
CA SER A 150 36.99 -20.58 5.24
C SER A 150 36.75 -22.04 4.90
N LYS A 151 35.78 -22.34 4.01
CA LYS A 151 35.57 -23.69 3.48
C LYS A 151 36.84 -24.23 2.82
N GLY A 152 37.52 -23.44 1.98
CA GLY A 152 38.79 -23.85 1.38
C GLY A 152 39.90 -24.15 2.40
N ALA A 153 39.96 -23.41 3.50
CA ALA A 153 40.89 -23.71 4.61
C ALA A 153 40.53 -25.02 5.34
N VAL A 154 39.23 -25.30 5.52
CA VAL A 154 38.74 -26.56 6.10
C VAL A 154 39.05 -27.74 5.18
N GLU A 155 38.90 -27.61 3.86
CA GLU A 155 39.29 -28.65 2.90
C GLU A 155 40.78 -28.99 2.99
N GLN A 156 41.64 -27.99 3.16
CA GLN A 156 43.06 -28.25 3.43
C GLN A 156 43.27 -28.96 4.77
N LEU A 157 42.50 -28.63 5.81
CA LEU A 157 42.58 -29.28 7.11
C LEU A 157 42.12 -30.74 7.04
N ILE A 158 41.11 -31.07 6.24
CA ILE A 158 40.68 -32.45 5.96
C ILE A 158 41.85 -33.22 5.35
N GLN A 159 42.48 -32.68 4.31
CA GLN A 159 43.62 -33.32 3.67
C GLN A 159 44.78 -33.57 4.65
N ARG A 160 45.09 -32.60 5.53
CA ARG A 160 46.12 -32.75 6.57
C ARG A 160 45.73 -33.78 7.63
N THR A 161 44.45 -33.87 7.98
CA THR A 161 43.94 -34.88 8.91
C THR A 161 44.09 -36.28 8.33
N ASP A 162 43.75 -36.47 7.04
CA ASP A 162 43.95 -37.73 6.33
C ASP A 162 45.44 -38.11 6.18
N ASP A 163 46.32 -37.13 5.94
CA ASP A 163 47.78 -37.37 5.92
C ASP A 163 48.28 -37.84 7.31
N THR A 164 47.78 -37.21 8.38
CA THR A 164 48.15 -37.55 9.76
C THR A 164 47.62 -38.94 10.15
N ASP A 165 46.42 -39.31 9.72
CA ASP A 165 45.84 -40.65 9.91
C ASP A 165 46.72 -41.74 9.27
N LYS A 166 47.19 -41.52 8.04
CA LYS A 166 48.14 -42.42 7.36
C LYS A 166 49.46 -42.55 8.11
N ILE A 167 50.02 -41.44 8.60
CA ILE A 167 51.27 -41.44 9.36
C ILE A 167 51.11 -42.22 10.67
N THR A 168 50.04 -41.97 11.42
CA THR A 168 49.75 -42.68 12.67
C THR A 168 49.55 -44.18 12.42
N THR A 169 48.83 -44.55 11.36
CA THR A 169 48.65 -45.96 10.98
C THR A 169 49.97 -46.64 10.66
N ASN A 170 50.87 -45.97 9.94
CA ASN A 170 52.21 -46.50 9.67
C ASN A 170 53.05 -46.64 10.94
N ILE A 171 52.97 -45.67 11.87
CA ILE A 171 53.66 -45.77 13.17
C ILE A 171 53.18 -47.00 13.95
N ILE A 172 51.86 -47.25 14.01
CA ILE A 172 51.30 -48.44 14.67
C ILE A 172 51.86 -49.72 14.01
N LYS A 173 51.95 -49.75 12.68
CA LYS A 173 52.52 -50.88 11.95
C LYS A 173 54.01 -51.09 12.28
N ASP A 174 54.81 -50.04 12.24
CA ASP A 174 56.26 -50.11 12.52
C ASP A 174 56.53 -50.56 13.97
N ILE A 175 55.72 -50.10 14.93
CA ILE A 175 55.77 -50.53 16.33
C ILE A 175 55.47 -52.03 16.44
N ASN A 176 54.46 -52.53 15.73
CA ASN A 176 54.14 -53.96 15.71
C ASN A 176 55.26 -54.81 15.09
N GLU A 177 55.89 -54.33 14.01
CA GLU A 177 57.05 -54.99 13.39
C GLU A 177 58.27 -55.00 14.34
N LEU A 178 58.50 -53.91 15.08
CA LEU A 178 59.54 -53.83 16.10
C LEU A 178 59.28 -54.79 17.26
N GLN A 179 58.02 -54.92 17.70
CA GLN A 179 57.62 -55.87 18.74
C GLN A 179 57.92 -57.30 18.31
N LYS A 180 57.57 -57.67 17.07
CA LYS A 180 57.88 -58.98 16.50
C LYS A 180 59.40 -59.22 16.41
N SER A 181 60.17 -58.23 15.98
CA SER A 181 61.63 -58.33 15.92
C SER A 181 62.26 -58.50 17.31
N ALA A 182 61.73 -57.81 18.33
CA ALA A 182 62.16 -57.97 19.72
C ALA A 182 61.87 -59.39 20.24
N ASP A 183 60.69 -59.94 19.94
CA ASP A 183 60.32 -61.32 20.27
C ASP A 183 61.26 -62.35 19.60
N GLU A 184 61.63 -62.14 18.34
CA GLU A 184 62.59 -63.00 17.62
C GLU A 184 63.98 -62.95 18.26
N ILE A 185 64.49 -61.76 18.61
CA ILE A 185 65.78 -61.61 19.30
C ILE A 185 65.75 -62.27 20.69
N ARG A 186 64.64 -62.15 21.43
CA ARG A 186 64.46 -62.85 22.71
C ARG A 186 64.61 -64.35 22.53
N HIS A 187 63.98 -64.92 21.51
CA HIS A 187 64.09 -66.36 21.22
C HIS A 187 65.52 -66.78 20.87
N VAL A 188 66.21 -66.01 20.01
CA VAL A 188 67.61 -66.27 19.65
C VAL A 188 68.53 -66.20 20.87
N THR A 189 68.34 -65.21 21.74
CA THR A 189 69.16 -65.05 22.96
C THR A 189 68.90 -66.14 24.00
N GLU A 190 67.68 -66.66 24.11
CA GLU A 190 67.40 -67.87 24.90
C GLU A 190 68.15 -69.09 24.35
N VAL A 191 68.15 -69.30 23.03
CA VAL A 191 68.90 -70.38 22.39
C VAL A 191 70.41 -70.24 22.66
N ILE A 192 70.97 -69.04 22.52
CA ILE A 192 72.39 -68.77 22.84
C ILE A 192 72.68 -69.05 24.32
N THR A 193 71.78 -68.68 25.23
CA THR A 193 71.92 -68.94 26.67
C THR A 193 71.99 -70.45 26.93
N ASN A 194 71.09 -71.22 26.32
CA ASN A 194 71.05 -72.68 26.43
C ASN A 194 72.31 -73.33 25.83
N ILE A 195 72.77 -72.89 24.65
CA ILE A 195 74.00 -73.38 24.02
C ILE A 195 75.22 -73.05 24.89
N SER A 196 75.29 -71.84 25.44
CA SER A 196 76.39 -71.42 26.32
C SER A 196 76.43 -72.25 27.60
N GLU A 197 75.27 -72.57 28.16
CA GLU A 197 75.17 -73.43 29.35
C GLU A 197 75.60 -74.88 29.06
N GLN A 198 75.17 -75.44 27.92
CA GLN A 198 75.66 -76.75 27.46
C GLN A 198 77.16 -76.74 27.18
N THR A 199 77.68 -75.69 26.55
CA THR A 199 79.11 -75.55 26.22
C THR A 199 79.95 -75.41 27.49
N ASN A 200 79.48 -74.66 28.47
CA ASN A 200 80.09 -74.57 29.80
C ASN A 200 80.15 -75.95 30.48
N LEU A 201 79.04 -76.71 30.47
CA LEU A 201 79.01 -78.08 31.01
C LEU A 201 79.95 -79.04 30.27
N LEU A 202 80.01 -78.95 28.94
CA LEU A 202 80.93 -79.73 28.11
C LEU A 202 82.38 -79.40 28.39
N ALA A 203 82.71 -78.11 28.50
CA ALA A 203 84.04 -77.61 28.81
C ALA A 203 84.47 -78.02 30.22
N LEU A 204 83.58 -77.92 31.20
CA LEU A 204 83.81 -78.39 32.57
C LEU A 204 84.12 -79.89 32.61
N ASN A 205 83.32 -80.71 31.92
CA ASN A 205 83.56 -82.15 31.80
C ASN A 205 84.91 -82.45 31.11
N ALA A 206 85.27 -81.69 30.07
CA ALA A 206 86.56 -81.82 29.40
C ALA A 206 87.75 -81.40 30.28
N SER A 207 87.61 -80.32 31.07
CA SER A 207 88.61 -79.90 32.07
C SER A 207 88.81 -80.95 33.15
N ILE A 208 87.73 -81.58 33.63
CA ILE A 208 87.79 -82.68 34.60
C ILE A 208 88.57 -83.88 34.02
N GLU A 209 88.25 -84.30 32.79
CA GLU A 209 88.90 -85.47 32.18
C GLU A 209 90.35 -85.17 31.76
N ALA A 210 90.66 -83.93 31.37
CA ALA A 210 92.02 -83.47 31.10
C ALA A 210 92.89 -83.43 32.38
N ALA A 211 92.31 -83.02 33.51
CA ALA A 211 92.97 -83.12 34.82
C ALA A 211 93.23 -84.58 35.23
N ARG A 212 92.35 -85.49 34.82
CA ARG A 212 92.45 -86.94 35.07
C ARG A 212 93.58 -87.62 34.27
N ALA A 213 93.90 -87.11 33.09
CA ALA A 213 94.99 -87.59 32.23
C ALA A 213 96.40 -87.12 32.65
N GLY A 214 96.52 -86.30 33.70
CA GLY A 214 97.80 -85.86 34.27
C GLY A 214 98.65 -85.02 33.31
N GLU A 215 99.96 -85.26 33.25
CA GLU A 215 100.91 -84.51 32.41
C GLU A 215 100.56 -84.56 30.90
N MET A 216 99.91 -85.62 30.42
CA MET A 216 99.54 -85.79 29.00
C MET A 216 98.28 -84.97 28.62
N GLY A 217 97.47 -84.54 29.59
CA GLY A 217 96.22 -83.79 29.38
C GLY A 217 96.38 -82.27 29.53
N ARG A 218 97.57 -81.79 29.90
CA ARG A 218 97.82 -80.39 30.31
C ARG A 218 97.46 -79.36 29.23
N GLY A 219 97.75 -79.64 27.96
CA GLY A 219 97.36 -78.77 26.84
C GLY A 219 95.85 -78.76 26.59
N PHE A 220 95.17 -79.89 26.81
CA PHE A 220 93.72 -80.02 26.68
C PHE A 220 92.96 -79.30 27.81
N ALA A 221 93.51 -79.33 29.03
CA ALA A 221 92.95 -78.62 30.18
C ALA A 221 92.93 -77.10 29.98
N VAL A 222 93.99 -76.53 29.37
CA VAL A 222 94.04 -75.09 29.06
C VAL A 222 92.96 -74.71 28.04
N VAL A 223 92.79 -75.52 26.98
CA VAL A 223 91.75 -75.29 25.98
C VAL A 223 90.34 -75.42 26.59
N ALA A 224 90.11 -76.42 27.43
CA ALA A 224 88.82 -76.62 28.09
C ALA A 224 88.48 -75.46 29.06
N GLU A 225 89.44 -74.92 29.79
CA GLU A 225 89.25 -73.75 30.65
C GLU A 225 88.97 -72.47 29.84
N GLU A 226 89.64 -72.28 28.70
CA GLU A 226 89.36 -71.18 27.78
C GLU A 226 87.95 -71.27 27.19
N VAL A 227 87.52 -72.48 26.78
CA VAL A 227 86.14 -72.73 26.28
C VAL A 227 85.09 -72.49 27.37
N ASN A 228 85.36 -72.89 28.62
CA ASN A 228 84.50 -72.60 29.77
C ASN A 228 84.37 -71.08 29.96
N THR A 229 85.50 -70.37 29.97
CA THR A 229 85.53 -68.90 30.10
C THR A 229 84.73 -68.22 28.99
N LEU A 230 84.90 -68.65 27.73
CA LEU A 230 84.14 -68.15 26.58
C LEU A 230 82.64 -68.46 26.70
N ALA A 231 82.28 -69.63 27.23
CA ALA A 231 80.89 -70.03 27.44
C ALA A 231 80.21 -69.18 28.54
N VAL A 232 80.90 -68.91 29.65
CA VAL A 232 80.41 -68.01 30.71
C VAL A 232 80.25 -66.59 30.18
N GLN A 233 81.24 -66.08 29.45
CA GLN A 233 81.16 -64.75 28.81
C GLN A 233 80.01 -64.67 27.80
N SER A 234 79.79 -65.71 26.99
CA SER A 234 78.67 -65.78 26.04
C SER A 234 77.31 -65.76 26.73
N ARG A 235 77.19 -66.47 27.86
CA ARG A 235 75.97 -66.44 28.69
C ARG A 235 75.71 -65.06 29.28
N GLU A 236 76.74 -64.38 29.76
CA GLU A 236 76.61 -63.03 30.34
C GLU A 236 76.29 -61.97 29.27
N ALA A 237 76.87 -62.09 28.08
CA ALA A 237 76.50 -61.30 26.91
C ALA A 237 75.03 -61.55 26.52
N ALA A 238 74.59 -62.81 26.42
CA ALA A 238 73.20 -63.16 26.12
C ALA A 238 72.23 -62.58 27.16
N LYS A 239 72.55 -62.64 28.45
CA LYS A 239 71.77 -62.02 29.53
C LYS A 239 71.67 -60.50 29.39
N THR A 240 72.76 -59.85 28.99
CA THR A 240 72.78 -58.41 28.72
C THR A 240 71.87 -58.05 27.55
N ILE A 241 71.93 -58.81 26.45
CA ILE A 241 71.03 -58.61 25.30
C ILE A 241 69.56 -58.81 25.74
N ASN A 242 69.27 -59.85 26.53
CA ASN A 242 67.91 -60.13 27.01
C ASN A 242 67.33 -58.97 27.84
N ASN A 243 68.16 -58.34 28.69
CA ASN A 243 67.77 -57.13 29.42
C ASN A 243 67.46 -55.95 28.48
N ILE A 244 68.27 -55.75 27.42
CA ILE A 244 68.04 -54.71 26.41
C ILE A 244 66.72 -54.97 25.66
N VAL A 245 66.46 -56.22 25.26
CA VAL A 245 65.22 -56.63 24.59
C VAL A 245 64.01 -56.35 25.48
N LYS A 246 64.07 -56.67 26.76
CA LYS A 246 62.98 -56.39 27.71
C LYS A 246 62.68 -54.89 27.85
N VAL A 247 63.71 -54.04 27.80
CA VAL A 247 63.53 -52.58 27.78
C VAL A 247 62.89 -52.13 26.47
N ILE A 248 63.30 -52.72 25.33
CA ILE A 248 62.68 -52.45 24.02
C ILE A 248 61.20 -52.83 24.07
N GLU A 249 60.83 -54.05 24.48
CA GLU A 249 59.44 -54.51 24.60
C GLU A 249 58.58 -53.56 25.44
N THR A 250 59.09 -53.13 26.60
CA THR A 250 58.37 -52.19 27.47
C THR A 250 58.14 -50.84 26.78
N LYS A 251 59.15 -50.32 26.06
CA LYS A 251 59.02 -49.09 25.29
C LYS A 251 58.04 -49.26 24.12
N THR A 252 58.09 -50.39 23.41
CA THR A 252 57.21 -50.68 22.28
C THR A 252 55.75 -50.80 22.73
N ALA A 253 55.47 -51.44 23.87
CA ALA A 253 54.15 -51.50 24.47
C ALA A 253 53.60 -50.11 24.83
N ASN A 254 54.41 -49.26 25.48
CA ASN A 254 54.03 -47.89 25.81
C ASN A 254 53.78 -47.03 24.55
N SER A 255 54.63 -47.19 23.52
CA SER A 255 54.45 -46.52 22.23
C SER A 255 53.17 -46.97 21.53
N THR A 256 52.81 -48.25 21.63
CA THR A 256 51.55 -48.79 21.08
C THR A 256 50.34 -48.11 21.73
N GLN A 257 50.29 -48.08 23.06
CA GLN A 257 49.21 -47.43 23.80
C GLN A 257 49.08 -45.94 23.45
N THR A 258 50.21 -45.25 23.27
CA THR A 258 50.23 -43.84 22.87
C THR A 258 49.71 -43.65 21.45
N ALA A 259 50.09 -44.53 20.52
CA ALA A 259 49.66 -44.48 19.14
C ALA A 259 48.15 -44.81 18.98
N GLU A 260 47.61 -45.76 19.75
CA GLU A 260 46.18 -46.04 19.80
C GLU A 260 45.37 -44.86 20.35
N ALA A 261 45.86 -44.21 21.41
CA ALA A 261 45.23 -42.99 21.94
C ALA A 261 45.24 -41.86 20.90
N ALA A 262 46.36 -41.67 20.18
CA ALA A 262 46.46 -40.68 19.10
C ALA A 262 45.48 -41.00 17.94
N TYR A 263 45.28 -42.27 17.62
CA TYR A 263 44.33 -42.71 16.60
C TYR A 263 42.87 -42.37 16.97
N LEU A 264 42.47 -42.60 18.23
CA LEU A 264 41.12 -42.22 18.69
C LEU A 264 40.88 -40.70 18.59
N ILE A 265 41.87 -39.89 18.97
CA ILE A 265 41.80 -38.42 18.85
C ILE A 265 41.65 -38.00 17.37
N LEU A 266 42.34 -38.68 16.46
CA LEU A 266 42.26 -38.44 15.01
C LEU A 266 40.87 -38.71 14.45
N VAL A 267 40.19 -39.77 14.91
CA VAL A 267 38.82 -40.09 14.50
C VAL A 267 37.86 -38.97 14.90
N ASP A 268 37.95 -38.51 16.16
CA ASP A 268 37.12 -37.40 16.65
C ASP A 268 37.43 -36.08 15.91
N GLN A 269 38.72 -35.80 15.67
CA GLN A 269 39.16 -34.64 14.89
C GLN A 269 38.57 -34.67 13.47
N ARG A 270 38.62 -35.82 12.79
CA ARG A 270 38.09 -35.96 11.43
C ARG A 270 36.59 -35.67 11.38
N ALA A 271 35.83 -36.19 12.35
CA ALA A 271 34.39 -35.91 12.45
C ALA A 271 34.12 -34.41 12.68
N ALA A 272 34.87 -33.76 13.57
CA ALA A 272 34.71 -32.34 13.87
C ALA A 272 35.02 -31.44 12.66
N VAL A 273 36.05 -31.78 11.87
CA VAL A 273 36.41 -31.03 10.66
C VAL A 273 35.34 -31.18 9.58
N HIS A 274 34.77 -32.37 9.38
CA HIS A 274 33.65 -32.56 8.44
C HIS A 274 32.40 -31.78 8.86
N LEU A 275 32.03 -31.80 10.14
CA LEU A 275 30.91 -30.98 10.64
C LEU A 275 31.15 -29.48 10.40
N THR A 276 32.39 -29.02 10.52
CA THR A 276 32.76 -27.63 10.22
C THR A 276 32.60 -27.32 8.73
N GLN A 277 32.94 -28.25 7.84
CA GLN A 277 32.73 -28.11 6.40
C GLN A 277 31.23 -27.98 6.07
N GLU A 278 30.39 -28.86 6.61
CA GLU A 278 28.94 -28.83 6.42
C GLU A 278 28.33 -27.51 6.93
N ALA A 279 28.81 -26.99 8.06
CA ALA A 279 28.37 -25.70 8.59
C ALA A 279 28.66 -24.55 7.61
N PHE A 280 29.85 -24.51 6.98
CA PHE A 280 30.15 -23.50 5.97
C PHE A 280 29.29 -23.64 4.72
N ASP A 281 28.97 -24.87 4.29
CA ASP A 281 28.04 -25.09 3.16
C ASP A 281 26.64 -24.55 3.45
N GLN A 282 26.13 -24.78 4.66
CA GLN A 282 24.85 -24.23 5.11
C GLN A 282 24.87 -22.70 5.18
N ILE A 283 25.97 -22.10 5.64
CA ILE A 283 26.13 -20.64 5.68
C ILE A 283 26.09 -20.08 4.26
N ILE A 284 26.82 -20.66 3.31
CA ILE A 284 26.84 -20.21 1.91
C ILE A 284 25.44 -20.28 1.30
N SER A 285 24.73 -21.41 1.47
CA SER A 285 23.35 -21.57 0.98
C SER A 285 22.38 -20.58 1.63
N SER A 286 22.57 -20.27 2.91
CA SER A 286 21.77 -19.25 3.62
C SER A 286 22.03 -17.85 3.05
N MET A 287 23.28 -17.51 2.72
CA MET A 287 23.63 -16.24 2.08
C MET A 287 23.02 -16.13 0.67
N ASP A 288 23.00 -17.22 -0.10
CA ASP A 288 22.31 -17.24 -1.41
C ASP A 288 20.81 -16.95 -1.27
N THR A 289 20.17 -17.56 -0.27
CA THR A 289 18.76 -17.30 0.03
C THR A 289 18.52 -15.84 0.43
N VAL A 290 19.42 -15.24 1.22
CA VAL A 290 19.33 -13.81 1.57
C VAL A 290 19.45 -12.93 0.33
N ALA A 291 20.40 -13.23 -0.57
CA ALA A 291 20.56 -12.49 -1.82
C ALA A 291 19.30 -12.54 -2.70
N GLU A 292 18.67 -13.72 -2.84
CA GLU A 292 17.39 -13.85 -3.55
C GLU A 292 16.26 -13.02 -2.92
N LYS A 293 16.22 -12.95 -1.58
CA LYS A 293 15.22 -12.15 -0.87
C LYS A 293 15.44 -10.65 -1.11
N ILE A 294 16.68 -10.20 -1.19
CA ILE A 294 17.00 -8.79 -1.51
C ILE A 294 16.54 -8.42 -2.93
N ILE A 295 16.69 -9.31 -3.91
CA ILE A 295 16.14 -9.09 -5.26
C ILE A 295 14.62 -8.86 -5.19
N LYS A 296 13.89 -9.70 -4.45
CA LYS A 296 12.43 -9.55 -4.27
C LYS A 296 12.07 -8.26 -3.54
N VAL A 297 12.87 -7.83 -2.56
CA VAL A 297 12.68 -6.54 -1.89
C VAL A 297 12.79 -5.39 -2.89
N ASN A 298 13.80 -5.41 -3.76
CA ASN A 298 13.98 -4.39 -4.81
C ASN A 298 12.80 -4.38 -5.81
N GLU A 299 12.29 -5.55 -6.21
CA GLU A 299 11.09 -5.64 -7.06
C GLU A 299 9.85 -5.01 -6.39
N MET A 300 9.64 -5.30 -5.10
CA MET A 300 8.54 -4.70 -4.33
C MET A 300 8.70 -3.18 -4.22
N ILE A 301 9.91 -2.69 -3.97
CA ILE A 301 10.19 -1.24 -3.92
C ILE A 301 9.84 -0.56 -5.25
N ASN A 302 10.22 -1.15 -6.39
CA ASN A 302 9.88 -0.61 -7.70
C ASN A 302 8.36 -0.56 -7.92
N SER A 303 7.63 -1.60 -7.47
CA SER A 303 6.17 -1.60 -7.53
C SER A 303 5.54 -0.52 -6.66
N ILE A 304 6.04 -0.33 -5.43
CA ILE A 304 5.59 0.73 -4.51
C ILE A 304 5.84 2.10 -5.12
N ASN A 305 7.01 2.33 -5.73
CA ASN A 305 7.32 3.58 -6.43
C ASN A 305 6.32 3.85 -7.57
N GLY A 306 6.00 2.85 -8.39
CA GLY A 306 5.01 3.01 -9.45
C GLY A 306 3.61 3.39 -8.92
N VAL A 307 3.16 2.76 -7.83
CA VAL A 307 1.88 3.11 -7.19
C VAL A 307 1.92 4.51 -6.60
N LYS A 308 3.03 4.90 -5.97
CA LYS A 308 3.26 6.25 -5.43
C LYS A 308 3.10 7.30 -6.54
N ASP A 309 3.76 7.11 -7.68
CA ASP A 309 3.73 8.07 -8.80
C ASP A 309 2.31 8.22 -9.39
N LEU A 310 1.59 7.12 -9.59
CA LEU A 310 0.18 7.14 -10.01
C LEU A 310 -0.73 7.86 -8.99
N THR A 311 -0.42 7.72 -7.70
CA THR A 311 -1.18 8.41 -6.65
C THR A 311 -0.90 9.91 -6.67
N VAL A 312 0.35 10.33 -6.91
CA VAL A 312 0.72 11.74 -7.08
C VAL A 312 -0.03 12.35 -8.27
N GLU A 313 -0.09 11.65 -9.41
CA GLU A 313 -0.86 12.09 -10.58
C GLU A 313 -2.35 12.24 -10.25
N SER A 314 -2.92 11.27 -9.53
CA SER A 314 -4.32 11.31 -9.09
C SER A 314 -4.61 12.50 -8.17
N MET A 315 -3.68 12.84 -7.27
CA MET A 315 -3.79 14.04 -6.43
C MET A 315 -3.74 15.33 -7.26
N GLY A 316 -2.90 15.38 -8.30
CA GLY A 316 -2.87 16.49 -9.25
C GLY A 316 -4.23 16.70 -9.94
N ASN A 317 -4.83 15.61 -10.43
CA ASN A 317 -6.16 15.65 -11.05
C ASN A 317 -7.25 16.12 -10.08
N ILE A 318 -7.22 15.63 -8.83
CA ILE A 318 -8.16 16.06 -7.79
C ILE A 318 -8.01 17.57 -7.50
N SER A 319 -6.78 18.08 -7.44
CA SER A 319 -6.53 19.50 -7.25
C SER A 319 -7.11 20.34 -8.38
N SER A 320 -6.94 19.92 -9.64
CA SER A 320 -7.51 20.62 -10.80
C SER A 320 -9.04 20.61 -10.78
N ILE A 321 -9.67 19.45 -10.52
CA ILE A 321 -11.13 19.34 -10.40
C ILE A 321 -11.66 20.20 -9.25
N SER A 322 -10.94 20.26 -8.13
CA SER A 322 -11.33 21.10 -6.99
C SER A 322 -11.30 22.58 -7.34
N GLN A 323 -10.28 23.03 -8.09
CA GLN A 323 -10.20 24.42 -8.58
C GLN A 323 -11.34 24.75 -9.55
N GLU A 324 -11.64 23.87 -10.49
CA GLU A 324 -12.76 24.03 -11.42
C GLU A 324 -14.10 24.07 -10.68
N THR A 325 -14.31 23.17 -9.71
CA THR A 325 -15.51 23.13 -8.89
C THR A 325 -15.70 24.41 -8.09
N ALA A 326 -14.61 24.98 -7.54
CA ALA A 326 -14.67 26.25 -6.82
C ALA A 326 -15.08 27.41 -7.76
N ALA A 327 -14.48 27.48 -8.96
CA ALA A 327 -14.84 28.49 -9.95
C ALA A 327 -16.31 28.37 -10.40
N SER A 328 -16.78 27.15 -10.68
CA SER A 328 -18.18 26.93 -11.04
C SER A 328 -19.14 27.27 -9.89
N ALA A 329 -18.76 27.00 -8.64
CA ALA A 329 -19.57 27.39 -7.48
C ALA A 329 -19.69 28.92 -7.36
N GLU A 330 -18.61 29.67 -7.61
CA GLU A 330 -18.64 31.13 -7.64
C GLU A 330 -19.54 31.67 -8.76
N GLU A 331 -19.48 31.09 -9.97
CA GLU A 331 -20.36 31.47 -11.08
C GLU A 331 -21.84 31.24 -10.76
N VAL A 332 -22.18 30.10 -10.14
CA VAL A 332 -23.56 29.79 -9.74
C VAL A 332 -24.04 30.70 -8.59
N LEU A 333 -23.16 31.08 -7.67
CA LEU A 333 -23.47 32.06 -6.63
C LEU A 333 -23.83 33.41 -7.25
N ALA A 334 -23.02 33.91 -8.19
CA ALA A 334 -23.30 35.16 -8.89
C ALA A 334 -24.64 35.10 -9.66
N ALA A 335 -24.92 33.99 -10.35
CA ALA A 335 -26.20 33.80 -11.03
C ALA A 335 -27.40 33.74 -10.06
N SER A 336 -27.21 33.18 -8.87
CA SER A 336 -28.25 33.12 -7.83
C SER A 336 -28.54 34.51 -7.24
N GLU A 337 -27.52 35.36 -7.07
CA GLU A 337 -27.70 36.76 -6.67
C GLU A 337 -28.48 37.55 -7.73
N GLU A 338 -28.13 37.40 -9.01
CA GLU A 338 -28.85 38.05 -10.13
C GLU A 338 -30.30 37.56 -10.23
N GLN A 339 -30.54 36.26 -10.04
CA GLN A 339 -31.88 35.68 -10.03
C GLN A 339 -32.73 36.20 -8.87
N THR A 340 -32.13 36.41 -7.69
CA THR A 340 -32.81 36.99 -6.53
C THR A 340 -33.22 38.44 -6.83
N ALA A 341 -32.30 39.25 -7.35
CA ALA A 341 -32.60 40.64 -7.73
C ALA A 341 -33.68 40.73 -8.83
N SER A 342 -33.62 39.85 -9.83
CA SER A 342 -34.62 39.78 -10.90
C SER A 342 -36.00 39.38 -10.37
N ALA A 343 -36.05 38.44 -9.42
CA ALA A 343 -37.28 38.02 -8.78
C ALA A 343 -37.91 39.15 -7.95
N GLU A 344 -37.12 39.92 -7.21
CA GLU A 344 -37.59 41.11 -6.49
C GLU A 344 -38.17 42.17 -7.43
N GLN A 345 -37.50 42.46 -8.55
CA GLN A 345 -38.02 43.38 -9.56
C GLN A 345 -39.36 42.91 -10.16
N LEU A 346 -39.48 41.63 -10.49
CA LEU A 346 -40.74 41.06 -10.99
C LEU A 346 -41.86 41.14 -9.94
N LYS A 347 -41.53 40.94 -8.67
CA LYS A 347 -42.47 41.09 -7.54
C LYS A 347 -42.97 42.54 -7.46
N GLU A 348 -42.09 43.52 -7.56
CA GLU A 348 -42.48 44.94 -7.59
C GLU A 348 -43.37 45.28 -8.79
N MET A 349 -43.04 44.74 -9.97
CA MET A 349 -43.87 44.89 -11.17
C MET A 349 -45.27 44.28 -10.99
N ALA A 350 -45.36 43.09 -10.39
CA ALA A 350 -46.62 42.42 -10.08
C ALA A 350 -47.48 43.25 -9.13
N VAL A 351 -46.89 43.80 -8.07
CA VAL A 351 -47.57 44.70 -7.12
C VAL A 351 -48.08 45.97 -7.82
N SER A 352 -47.27 46.53 -8.73
CA SER A 352 -47.66 47.71 -9.51
C SER A 352 -48.83 47.40 -10.47
N LEU A 353 -48.79 46.25 -11.17
CA LEU A 353 -49.87 45.78 -12.04
C LEU A 353 -51.17 45.56 -11.26
N ARG A 354 -51.10 44.91 -10.09
CA ARG A 354 -52.25 44.74 -9.20
C ARG A 354 -52.87 46.08 -8.83
N ARG A 355 -52.05 47.06 -8.41
CA ARG A 355 -52.52 48.41 -8.06
C ARG A 355 -53.17 49.13 -9.24
N MET A 356 -52.60 49.03 -10.45
CA MET A 356 -53.20 49.61 -11.65
C MET A 356 -54.55 48.94 -11.97
N ALA A 357 -54.63 47.62 -11.85
CA ALA A 357 -55.87 46.88 -12.05
C ALA A 357 -56.94 47.25 -11.01
N GLU A 358 -56.61 47.37 -9.72
CA GLU A 358 -57.51 47.84 -8.65
C GLU A 358 -58.05 49.25 -8.93
N GLN A 359 -57.19 50.14 -9.44
CA GLN A 359 -57.59 51.48 -9.83
C GLN A 359 -58.57 51.44 -11.03
N LEU A 360 -58.30 50.61 -12.03
CA LEU A 360 -59.20 50.41 -13.16
C LEU A 360 -60.54 49.80 -12.73
N VAL A 361 -60.57 48.85 -11.77
CA VAL A 361 -61.83 48.36 -11.17
C VAL A 361 -62.62 49.53 -10.60
N THR A 362 -61.96 50.41 -9.84
CA THR A 362 -62.58 51.58 -9.22
C THR A 362 -63.16 52.56 -10.26
N ASP A 363 -62.48 52.74 -11.39
CA ASP A 363 -62.96 53.62 -12.46
C ASP A 363 -64.11 53.00 -13.26
N VAL A 364 -64.04 51.70 -13.53
CA VAL A 364 -65.05 50.99 -14.34
C VAL A 364 -66.34 50.74 -13.55
N THR A 365 -66.27 50.55 -12.24
CA THR A 365 -67.45 50.39 -11.35
C THR A 365 -68.31 51.64 -11.23
N LYS A 366 -67.83 52.82 -11.67
CA LYS A 366 -68.64 54.04 -11.79
C LYS A 366 -69.72 53.93 -12.86
N PHE A 367 -69.57 53.01 -13.83
CA PHE A 367 -70.55 52.76 -14.88
C PHE A 367 -71.55 51.68 -14.44
N ARG A 368 -72.84 52.05 -14.41
CA ARG A 368 -73.95 51.12 -14.19
C ARG A 368 -74.43 50.58 -15.54
N ILE A 369 -74.18 49.31 -15.78
CA ILE A 369 -74.57 48.59 -17.00
C ILE A 369 -75.85 47.77 -16.78
N ILE A 370 -76.45 47.31 -17.88
CA ILE A 370 -77.54 46.32 -17.83
C ILE A 370 -76.88 44.99 -17.47
N ALA A 371 -77.23 44.41 -16.32
CA ALA A 371 -76.91 43.02 -16.05
C ALA A 371 -77.76 42.17 -17.00
N GLU A 372 -77.13 41.27 -17.77
CA GLU A 372 -77.84 40.19 -18.47
C GLU A 372 -78.67 39.35 -17.50
#